data_AF-A0A1G3QLV6-F1
#
_entry.id   AF-A0A1G3QLV6-F1
#
_cell.length_a   1.000
_cell.length_b   1.000
_cell.length_c   1.000
_cell.angle_alpha   90.00
_cell.angle_beta   90.00
_cell.angle_gamma   90.00
#
_symmetry.space_group_name_H-M   'P 1'
#
loop_
_entity.id
_entity.type
_entity.pdbx_description
1 polymer ?
#
loop_
_entity_poly.entity_id
_entity_poly.type
_entity_poly.pdbx_seq_one_letter_code
_entity_poly.pdbx_strand_id
1 'polypeptide(L)'
;MSSLFDEINKNRNLFLRFNEIKYSRFQLLMANNAIRRVINAIPILLSINNKKLPGYIEGDVPCGIADFKPDEEAMNLEQSLDGYCVIVGPEPFRKFYKEIEQTFKEAYEFITPKDR
;
A
#
# COMPACT_ATOMS: atom_id res chain seq x y z
N MET A 1 -11.40 24.33 32.30
CA MET A 1 -12.18 23.55 31.34
C MET A 1 -11.32 23.34 30.12
N SER A 2 -11.15 22.09 29.68
CA SER A 2 -10.54 21.78 28.38
C SER A 2 -11.36 22.48 27.29
N SER A 3 -10.74 23.17 26.34
CA SER A 3 -11.51 23.69 25.21
C SER A 3 -11.96 22.53 24.33
N LEU A 4 -13.02 22.74 23.54
CA LEU A 4 -13.47 21.76 22.55
C LEU A 4 -12.33 21.38 21.59
N PHE A 5 -11.47 22.34 21.21
CA PHE A 5 -10.31 22.09 20.36
C PHE A 5 -9.28 21.17 21.03
N ASP A 6 -9.06 21.33 22.34
CA ASP A 6 -8.15 20.46 23.10
C ASP A 6 -8.68 19.02 23.16
N GLU A 7 -9.99 18.85 23.31
CA GLU A 7 -10.63 17.52 23.31
C GLU A 7 -10.57 16.86 21.94
N ILE A 8 -10.82 17.60 20.86
CA ILE A 8 -10.70 17.10 19.48
C ILE A 8 -9.26 16.66 19.21
N ASN A 9 -8.28 17.49 19.56
CA ASN A 9 -6.86 17.17 19.36
C ASN A 9 -6.42 15.96 20.19
N LYS A 10 -6.88 15.87 21.44
CA LYS A 10 -6.64 14.71 22.29
C LYS A 10 -7.21 13.44 21.67
N ASN A 11 -8.45 13.46 21.19
CA ASN A 11 -9.09 12.31 20.56
C ASN A 11 -8.39 11.91 19.26
N ARG A 12 -7.99 12.88 18.43
CA ARG A 12 -7.16 12.65 17.23
C ARG A 12 -5.87 11.92 17.58
N ASN A 13 -5.14 12.38 18.60
CA ASN A 13 -3.88 11.77 19.01
C ASN A 13 -4.06 10.35 19.57
N LEU A 14 -5.12 10.11 20.34
CA LEU A 14 -5.45 8.76 20.82
C LEU A 14 -5.78 7.81 19.67
N PHE A 15 -6.54 8.29 18.67
CA PHE A 15 -6.87 7.51 17.48
C PHE A 15 -5.62 7.18 16.65
N LEU A 16 -4.75 8.15 16.41
CA LEU A 16 -3.49 7.93 15.68
C LEU A 16 -2.61 6.90 16.40
N ARG A 17 -2.43 7.04 17.72
CA ARG A 17 -1.66 6.08 18.53
C ARG A 17 -2.25 4.68 18.49
N PHE A 18 -3.58 4.56 18.58
CA PHE A 18 -4.25 3.26 18.49
C PHE A 18 -4.02 2.59 17.13
N ASN A 19 -4.11 3.36 16.04
CA ASN A 19 -3.87 2.87 14.69
C ASN A 19 -2.41 2.45 14.49
N GLU A 20 -1.46 3.24 15.01
CA GLU A 20 -0.03 2.90 14.97
C GLU A 20 0.24 1.55 15.66
N ILE A 21 -0.29 1.36 16.89
CA ILE A 21 -0.14 0.09 17.61
C ILE A 21 -0.76 -1.08 16.84
N LYS A 22 -1.95 -0.88 16.25
CA LYS A 22 -2.60 -1.89 15.42
C LYS A 22 -1.75 -2.25 14.20
N TYR A 23 -1.23 -1.24 13.51
CA TYR A 23 -0.38 -1.42 12.34
C TYR A 23 0.90 -2.18 12.72
N SER A 24 1.61 -1.78 13.77
CA SER A 24 2.81 -2.50 14.23
C SER A 24 2.52 -3.96 14.57
N ARG A 25 1.39 -4.24 15.25
CA ARG A 25 0.97 -5.61 15.54
C ARG A 25 0.68 -6.41 14.28
N PHE A 26 -0.02 -5.80 13.33
CA PHE A 26 -0.32 -6.42 12.04
C PHE A 26 0.95 -6.76 11.27
N GLN A 27 1.95 -5.86 11.26
CA GLN A 27 3.27 -6.12 10.66
C GLN A 27 3.93 -7.36 11.27
N LEU A 28 3.85 -7.55 12.59
CA LEU A 28 4.43 -8.71 13.27
C LEU A 28 3.75 -10.05 12.90
N LEU A 29 2.49 -10.03 12.49
CA LEU A 29 1.78 -11.24 12.05
C LEU A 29 2.26 -11.75 10.68
N MET A 30 2.90 -10.88 9.88
CA MET A 30 3.38 -11.22 8.55
C MET A 30 4.80 -11.79 8.64
N ALA A 31 4.92 -13.11 8.81
CA ALA A 31 6.22 -13.80 8.85
C ALA A 31 6.98 -13.75 7.51
N ASN A 32 6.27 -13.63 6.39
CA ASN A 32 6.86 -13.58 5.06
C ASN A 32 7.13 -12.13 4.63
N ASN A 33 8.40 -11.80 4.40
CA ASN A 33 8.85 -10.48 3.95
C ASN A 33 8.27 -10.07 2.59
N ALA A 34 8.03 -11.01 1.66
CA ALA A 34 7.42 -10.73 0.37
C ALA A 34 5.96 -10.27 0.53
N ILE A 35 5.18 -10.97 1.36
CA ILE A 35 3.79 -10.59 1.68
C ILE A 35 3.76 -9.21 2.36
N ARG A 36 4.67 -8.98 3.30
CA ARG A 36 4.81 -7.70 4.00
C ARG A 36 5.06 -6.55 3.02
N ARG A 37 5.96 -6.74 2.05
CA ARG A 37 6.26 -5.76 1.00
C ARG A 37 5.05 -5.49 0.11
N VAL A 38 4.35 -6.52 -0.36
CA VAL A 38 3.13 -6.36 -1.18
C VAL A 38 2.06 -5.56 -0.44
N ILE A 39 1.82 -5.87 0.84
CA ILE A 39 0.79 -5.17 1.62
C ILE A 39 1.19 -3.72 1.89
N ASN A 40 2.46 -3.46 2.18
CA ASN A 40 2.96 -2.10 2.37
C ASN A 40 3.02 -1.29 1.07
N ALA A 41 2.99 -1.95 -0.10
CA ALA A 41 2.86 -1.29 -1.40
C ALA A 41 1.41 -0.88 -1.74
N ILE A 42 0.38 -1.47 -1.09
CA ILE A 42 -1.03 -1.16 -1.40
C ILE A 42 -1.34 0.34 -1.29
N PRO A 43 -0.96 1.06 -0.21
CA PRO A 43 -1.21 2.49 -0.12
C PRO A 43 -0.54 3.31 -1.24
N ILE A 44 0.63 2.87 -1.71
CA ILE A 44 1.32 3.49 -2.85
C ILE A 44 0.50 3.30 -4.13
N LEU A 45 0.05 2.07 -4.39
CA LEU A 45 -0.79 1.78 -5.55
C LEU A 45 -2.12 2.55 -5.50
N LEU A 46 -2.76 2.65 -4.33
CA LEU A 46 -4.01 3.39 -4.18
C LEU A 46 -3.83 4.92 -4.20
N SER A 47 -2.60 5.41 -4.00
CA SER A 47 -2.29 6.84 -4.07
C SER A 47 -2.19 7.36 -5.52
N ILE A 48 -2.17 6.49 -6.52
CA ILE A 48 -2.09 6.88 -7.93
C ILE A 48 -3.43 6.67 -8.64
N ASN A 49 -3.84 7.63 -9.46
CA ASN A 49 -5.02 7.50 -10.31
C ASN A 49 -4.63 6.92 -11.68
N ASN A 50 -4.51 5.60 -11.79
CA ASN A 50 -4.11 4.90 -13.02
C ASN A 50 -5.23 4.03 -13.60
N LYS A 51 -5.44 4.07 -14.92
CA LYS A 51 -6.46 3.31 -15.68
C LYS A 51 -6.46 1.79 -15.42
N LYS A 52 -5.33 1.21 -15.03
CA LYS A 52 -5.19 -0.22 -14.74
C LYS A 52 -5.51 -0.60 -13.29
N LEU A 53 -5.68 0.38 -12.40
CA LEU A 53 -5.92 0.16 -10.98
C LEU A 53 -7.40 0.31 -10.62
N PRO A 54 -7.87 -0.46 -9.62
CA PRO A 54 -9.23 -0.33 -9.14
C PRO A 54 -9.45 1.07 -8.55
N GLY A 55 -10.59 1.68 -8.87
CA GLY A 55 -10.94 3.02 -8.41
C GLY A 55 -10.47 4.16 -9.30
N TYR A 56 -9.95 3.87 -10.51
CA TYR A 56 -9.65 4.90 -11.51
C TYR A 56 -10.85 5.78 -11.84
N ILE A 57 -10.61 7.09 -11.91
CA ILE A 57 -11.59 8.10 -12.36
C ILE A 57 -10.97 8.91 -13.49
N GLU A 58 -11.72 9.08 -14.58
CA GLU A 58 -11.29 9.89 -15.73
C GLU A 58 -11.45 11.39 -15.45
N GLY A 59 -10.47 12.19 -15.88
CA GLY A 59 -10.44 13.64 -15.66
C GLY A 59 -9.31 14.10 -14.73
N ASP A 60 -9.34 15.38 -14.38
CA ASP A 60 -8.44 15.97 -13.38
C ASP A 60 -9.01 15.67 -11.99
N VAL A 61 -8.40 14.71 -11.30
CA VAL A 61 -8.85 14.26 -9.98
C VAL A 61 -7.71 14.33 -8.98
N PRO A 62 -8.01 14.59 -7.70
CA PRO A 62 -7.02 14.51 -6.65
C PRO A 62 -6.39 13.10 -6.63
N CYS A 63 -5.08 13.03 -6.81
CA CYS A 63 -4.30 11.82 -6.56
C CYS A 63 -3.75 11.85 -5.13
N GLY A 64 -3.57 10.67 -4.54
CA GLY A 64 -2.91 10.51 -3.25
C GLY A 64 -3.82 10.05 -2.14
N ILE A 65 -3.21 9.46 -1.12
CA ILE A 65 -3.85 9.31 0.20
C ILE A 65 -3.39 10.49 1.03
N ALA A 66 -4.33 11.22 1.63
CA ALA A 66 -4.00 12.36 2.49
C ALA A 66 -3.03 11.95 3.61
N ASP A 67 -1.98 12.74 3.81
CA ASP A 67 -0.91 12.52 4.78
C ASP A 67 -0.11 11.21 4.62
N PHE A 68 -0.28 10.49 3.50
CA PHE A 68 0.54 9.32 3.19
C PHE A 68 1.87 9.74 2.58
N LYS A 69 2.96 9.22 3.14
CA LYS A 69 4.30 9.32 2.57
C LYS A 69 4.85 7.90 2.43
N PRO A 70 5.22 7.47 1.21
CA PRO A 70 5.88 6.18 1.04
C PRO A 70 7.20 6.17 1.82
N ASP A 71 7.52 5.04 2.46
CA ASP A 71 8.83 4.87 3.09
C ASP A 71 9.91 4.61 2.03
N GLU A 72 11.18 4.86 2.37
CA GLU A 72 12.29 4.71 1.41
C GLU A 72 12.45 3.27 0.92
N GLU A 73 12.08 2.25 1.71
CA GLU A 73 12.15 0.85 1.31
C GLU A 73 11.06 0.50 0.27
N ALA A 74 9.90 1.12 0.39
CA ALA A 74 8.77 1.02 -0.52
C ALA A 74 8.91 1.95 -1.73
N MET A 75 9.82 2.93 -1.67
CA MET A 75 10.31 3.72 -2.82
C MET A 75 11.43 3.00 -3.56
N ASN A 76 12.28 2.22 -2.87
CA ASN A 76 13.38 1.39 -3.42
C ASN A 76 12.89 0.11 -4.09
N LEU A 77 11.85 0.27 -4.87
CA LEU A 77 11.29 -0.71 -5.78
C LEU A 77 12.15 -0.77 -7.07
N GLU A 78 13.48 -0.75 -6.95
CA GLU A 78 14.40 -0.82 -8.10
C GLU A 78 14.48 -2.22 -8.72
N GLN A 79 14.13 -3.28 -7.98
CA GLN A 79 14.11 -4.64 -8.56
C GLN A 79 12.77 -4.88 -9.27
N SER A 80 12.74 -5.58 -10.40
CA SER A 80 11.48 -5.94 -11.07
C SER A 80 10.48 -6.57 -10.08
N LEU A 81 9.17 -6.26 -10.19
CA LEU A 81 8.16 -6.83 -9.28
C LEU A 81 8.14 -8.37 -9.25
N ASP A 82 8.67 -9.01 -10.30
CA ASP A 82 8.92 -10.45 -10.36
C ASP A 82 9.72 -11.01 -9.16
N GLY A 83 10.59 -10.21 -8.54
CA GLY A 83 11.35 -10.61 -7.35
C GLY A 83 10.56 -10.56 -6.03
N TYR A 84 9.44 -9.84 -6.01
CA TYR A 84 8.66 -9.57 -4.79
C TYR A 84 7.31 -10.29 -4.77
N CYS A 85 6.75 -10.55 -5.94
CA CYS A 85 5.45 -11.21 -6.10
C CYS A 85 5.62 -12.72 -6.33
N VAL A 86 6.18 -13.45 -5.37
CA VAL A 86 6.09 -14.92 -5.36
C VAL A 86 4.86 -15.33 -4.54
N ILE A 87 3.69 -15.27 -5.18
CA ILE A 87 2.46 -15.70 -4.52
C ILE A 87 2.32 -17.22 -4.68
N VAL A 88 2.77 -17.97 -3.69
CA VAL A 88 2.48 -19.42 -3.58
C VAL A 88 1.04 -19.60 -3.08
N GLY A 89 0.08 -19.55 -4.01
CA GLY A 89 -1.33 -19.74 -3.69
C GLY A 89 -1.67 -21.21 -3.42
N PRO A 90 -2.46 -21.54 -2.37
CA PRO A 90 -2.97 -22.88 -2.14
C PRO A 90 -3.80 -23.35 -3.34
N GLU A 91 -3.78 -24.66 -3.61
CA GLU A 91 -4.17 -25.27 -4.88
C GLU A 91 -5.62 -25.04 -5.38
N PRO A 92 -6.63 -24.63 -4.58
CA PRO A 92 -7.92 -24.20 -5.13
C PRO A 92 -7.98 -22.73 -5.58
N PHE A 93 -7.06 -21.85 -5.14
CA PHE A 93 -7.14 -20.40 -5.39
C PHE A 93 -6.02 -19.86 -6.28
N ARG A 94 -5.16 -20.74 -6.79
CA ARG A 94 -3.96 -20.40 -7.58
C ARG A 94 -4.25 -19.45 -8.75
N LYS A 95 -5.42 -19.55 -9.38
CA LYS A 95 -5.82 -18.68 -10.50
C LYS A 95 -6.00 -17.22 -10.06
N PHE A 96 -6.75 -16.99 -8.97
CA PHE A 96 -6.98 -15.64 -8.43
C PHE A 96 -5.68 -14.99 -7.97
N TYR A 97 -4.82 -15.77 -7.32
CA TYR A 97 -3.51 -15.28 -6.90
C TYR A 97 -2.62 -14.89 -8.08
N LYS A 98 -2.65 -15.62 -9.19
CA LYS A 98 -1.95 -15.24 -10.43
C LYS A 98 -2.49 -13.97 -11.06
N GLU A 99 -3.81 -13.76 -11.06
CA GLU A 99 -4.43 -12.54 -11.59
C GLU A 99 -4.05 -11.31 -10.76
N ILE A 100 -4.05 -11.45 -9.43
CA ILE A 100 -3.56 -10.43 -8.51
C ILE A 100 -2.08 -10.16 -8.75
N GLU A 101 -1.24 -11.21 -8.81
CA GLU A 101 0.19 -11.12 -9.10
C GLU A 101 0.46 -10.31 -10.37
N GLN A 102 -0.24 -10.64 -11.47
CA GLN A 102 -0.12 -9.97 -12.76
C GLN A 102 -0.54 -8.49 -12.68
N THR A 103 -1.66 -8.20 -12.01
CA THR A 103 -2.16 -6.83 -11.84
C THR A 103 -1.15 -5.96 -11.10
N PHE A 104 -0.56 -6.53 -10.03
CA PHE A 104 0.47 -5.84 -9.26
C PHE A 104 1.72 -5.61 -10.15
N LYS A 105 2.18 -6.60 -10.92
CA LYS A 105 3.35 -6.49 -11.82
C LYS A 105 3.21 -5.35 -12.82
N GLU A 106 2.06 -5.29 -13.49
CA GLU A 106 1.79 -4.24 -14.46
C GLU A 106 1.71 -2.85 -13.83
N ALA A 107 1.15 -2.74 -12.63
CA ALA A 107 1.10 -1.47 -11.91
C ALA A 107 2.49 -1.01 -11.47
N TYR A 108 3.35 -1.94 -11.10
CA TYR A 108 4.72 -1.64 -10.67
C TYR A 108 5.63 -1.15 -11.79
N GLU A 109 5.64 -1.85 -12.93
CA GLU A 109 6.43 -1.46 -14.10
C GLU A 109 6.04 -0.07 -14.63
N PHE A 110 4.82 0.36 -14.32
CA PHE A 110 4.36 1.70 -14.66
C PHE A 110 4.92 2.78 -13.72
N ILE A 111 5.09 2.48 -12.43
CA ILE A 111 5.50 3.46 -11.40
C ILE A 111 7.01 3.61 -11.34
N THR A 112 7.75 2.53 -11.56
CA THR A 112 9.21 2.54 -11.51
C THR A 112 9.78 3.23 -12.74
N PRO A 113 10.65 4.25 -12.59
CA PRO A 113 11.30 4.88 -13.74
C PRO A 113 12.14 3.83 -14.47
N LYS A 114 11.85 3.60 -15.75
CA LYS A 114 12.81 2.93 -16.62
C LYS A 114 13.90 3.95 -16.95
N ASP A 115 15.07 3.80 -16.33
CA ASP A 115 16.25 4.57 -16.72
C ASP A 115 16.40 4.55 -18.25
N ARG A 116 16.57 5.76 -18.81
CA ARG A 116 17.10 6.00 -20.16
C ARG A 116 18.58 6.28 -20.06
#